data_AF-A0A9X7JVK8-F1
#
_entry.id   AF-A0A9X7JVK8-F1
#
_cell.length_a   1.000
_cell.length_b   1.000
_cell.length_c   1.000
_cell.angle_alpha   90.00
_cell.angle_beta   90.00
_cell.angle_gamma   90.00
#
_symmetry.space_group_name_H-M   'P 1'
#
loop_
_entity.id
_entity.type
_entity.pdbx_description
1 polymer ?
#
loop_
_entity_poly.entity_id
_entity_poly.type
_entity_poly.pdbx_seq_one_letter_code
_entity_poly.pdbx_strand_id
1 'polypeptide(L)'
;MTEPPLTEAEIVEAERELGVSFPKEYRAYLREVSAGGELFRLERTGCGWWWAGNDEWRRELLAVPFPHPDSYAERDDELMAREPQAEAFEDDAAYRTAWRAWDHEADRFEDQKTAGAVVVQEHGCGFSTLLALTGSLAGTVWWDGRATCDRIVPLSLDHATGARPVQFREWLEHGSWALLPPGWGPRLAPGPVVHR
;
A
#
# COMPACT_ATOMS: atom_id res chain seq x y z
N MET A 1 -24.05 13.35 -7.91
CA MET A 1 -23.23 14.37 -8.58
C MET A 1 -21.81 14.11 -8.17
N THR A 2 -20.93 13.79 -9.10
CA THR A 2 -19.49 13.66 -8.82
C THR A 2 -18.94 15.06 -8.53
N GLU A 3 -18.19 15.22 -7.43
CA GLU A 3 -17.50 16.48 -7.13
C GLU A 3 -16.48 16.79 -8.23
N PRO A 4 -16.13 18.06 -8.50
CA PRO A 4 -15.14 18.40 -9.52
C PRO A 4 -13.72 17.94 -9.14
N PRO A 5 -12.81 17.80 -10.13
CA PRO A 5 -11.41 17.48 -9.85
C PRO A 5 -10.75 18.58 -9.01
N LEU A 6 -9.65 18.24 -8.31
CA LEU A 6 -8.94 19.19 -7.48
C LEU A 6 -8.23 20.25 -8.32
N THR A 7 -8.28 21.49 -7.84
CA THR A 7 -7.52 22.59 -8.40
C THR A 7 -6.04 22.50 -8.02
N GLU A 8 -5.21 23.24 -8.75
CA GLU A 8 -3.79 23.41 -8.42
C GLU A 8 -3.57 23.92 -6.99
N ALA A 9 -4.41 24.85 -6.54
CA ALA A 9 -4.29 25.46 -5.22
C ALA A 9 -4.63 24.46 -4.10
N GLU A 10 -5.67 23.64 -4.29
CA GLU A 10 -6.05 22.59 -3.35
C GLU A 10 -4.97 21.50 -3.24
N ILE A 11 -4.37 21.11 -4.36
CA ILE A 11 -3.27 20.15 -4.36
C ILE A 11 -2.07 20.69 -3.59
N VAL A 12 -1.65 21.94 -3.86
CA VAL A 12 -0.54 22.57 -3.13
C VAL A 12 -0.85 22.72 -1.64
N GLU A 13 -2.11 23.02 -1.29
CA GLU A 13 -2.56 23.05 0.10
C GLU A 13 -2.43 21.66 0.76
N ALA A 14 -2.90 20.61 0.08
CA ALA A 14 -2.84 19.24 0.56
C ALA A 14 -1.39 18.76 0.75
N GLU A 15 -0.52 18.97 -0.25
CA GLU A 15 0.91 18.65 -0.19
C GLU A 15 1.59 19.33 1.01
N ARG A 16 1.30 20.62 1.22
CA ARG A 16 1.84 21.39 2.35
C ARG A 16 1.36 20.86 3.70
N GLU A 17 0.07 20.55 3.81
CA GLU A 17 -0.52 20.07 5.07
C GLU A 17 -0.03 18.66 5.42
N LEU A 18 0.07 17.80 4.42
CA LEU A 18 0.52 16.41 4.56
C LEU A 18 2.05 16.27 4.66
N GLY A 19 2.79 17.34 4.37
CA GLY A 19 4.26 17.36 4.45
C GLY A 19 4.94 16.53 3.36
N VAL A 20 4.26 16.29 2.22
CA VAL A 20 4.76 15.47 1.12
C VAL A 20 4.57 16.17 -0.23
N SER A 21 5.33 15.76 -1.24
CA SER A 21 5.10 16.19 -2.63
C SER A 21 4.54 15.01 -3.41
N PHE A 22 3.41 15.21 -4.08
CA PHE A 22 2.77 14.14 -4.82
C PHE A 22 3.53 13.82 -6.11
N PRO A 23 3.61 12.53 -6.47
CA PRO A 23 4.16 12.12 -7.76
C PRO A 23 3.46 12.82 -8.92
N LYS A 24 4.21 13.25 -9.93
CA LYS A 24 3.72 14.04 -11.07
C LYS A 24 2.47 13.44 -11.73
N GLU A 25 2.46 12.13 -11.93
CA GLU A 25 1.34 11.42 -12.57
C GLU A 25 0.11 11.37 -11.67
N TYR A 26 0.30 11.19 -10.36
CA TYR A 26 -0.79 11.26 -9.40
C TYR A 26 -1.40 12.66 -9.34
N ARG A 27 -0.55 13.69 -9.40
CA ARG A 27 -0.98 15.09 -9.45
C ARG A 27 -1.81 15.40 -10.70
N ALA A 28 -1.44 14.85 -11.85
CA ALA A 28 -2.24 14.98 -13.08
C ALA A 28 -3.62 14.31 -12.92
N TYR A 29 -3.67 13.10 -12.35
CA TYR A 29 -4.92 12.41 -12.05
C TYR A 29 -5.83 13.20 -11.11
N LEU A 30 -5.29 13.80 -10.06
CA LEU A 30 -6.06 14.64 -9.14
C LEU A 30 -6.72 15.85 -9.83
N ARG A 31 -6.09 16.39 -10.87
CA ARG A 31 -6.59 17.54 -11.63
C ARG A 31 -7.57 17.17 -12.75
N GLU A 32 -7.52 15.94 -13.23
CA GLU A 32 -8.26 15.52 -14.43
C GLU A 32 -9.44 14.60 -14.09
N VAL A 33 -9.32 13.76 -13.05
CA VAL A 33 -10.21 12.60 -12.85
C VAL A 33 -10.75 12.44 -11.42
N SER A 34 -10.04 12.82 -10.36
CA SER A 34 -10.34 12.42 -8.95
C SER A 34 -11.81 12.59 -8.50
N ALA A 35 -12.53 13.48 -9.17
CA ALA A 35 -13.97 13.60 -9.32
C ALA A 35 -14.75 12.29 -9.64
N GLY A 36 -14.80 11.35 -8.71
CA GLY A 36 -15.64 10.14 -8.84
C GLY A 36 -15.01 9.00 -9.61
N GLY A 37 -13.67 8.91 -9.60
CA GLY A 37 -12.97 7.69 -9.99
C GLY A 37 -13.18 6.55 -8.97
N GLU A 38 -12.82 5.34 -9.38
CA GLU A 38 -12.87 4.11 -8.57
C GLU A 38 -11.82 4.07 -7.43
N LEU A 39 -11.02 5.14 -7.29
CA LEU A 39 -9.92 5.21 -6.32
C LEU A 39 -10.34 5.92 -5.05
N PHE A 40 -9.69 5.54 -3.95
CA PHE A 40 -9.76 6.27 -2.69
C PHE A 40 -9.37 7.74 -2.91
N ARG A 41 -10.37 8.60 -2.70
CA ARG A 41 -10.29 10.03 -3.04
C ARG A 41 -9.50 10.78 -1.98
N LEU A 42 -8.57 11.62 -2.42
CA LEU A 42 -8.02 12.68 -1.58
C LEU A 42 -9.06 13.80 -1.43
N GLU A 43 -9.53 14.02 -0.21
CA GLU A 43 -10.58 14.98 0.11
C GLU A 43 -10.25 15.76 1.38
N ARG A 44 -10.88 16.93 1.54
CA ARG A 44 -10.75 17.73 2.75
C ARG A 44 -11.81 17.32 3.76
N THR A 45 -11.39 16.72 4.86
CA THR A 45 -12.25 16.30 5.98
C THR A 45 -12.27 17.37 7.09
N GLY A 46 -13.04 17.13 8.15
CA GLY A 46 -13.00 17.97 9.37
C GLY A 46 -11.64 17.98 10.07
N CYS A 47 -10.78 16.99 9.78
CA CYS A 47 -9.44 16.85 10.31
C CYS A 47 -8.35 17.26 9.32
N GLY A 48 -8.71 17.85 8.17
CA GLY A 48 -7.77 18.24 7.11
C GLY A 48 -7.80 17.31 5.89
N TRP A 49 -6.82 17.41 5.01
CA TRP A 49 -6.71 16.61 3.78
C TRP A 49 -6.42 15.14 4.10
N TRP A 50 -7.19 14.20 3.54
CA TRP A 50 -6.93 12.76 3.68
C TRP A 50 -7.52 11.94 2.54
N TRP A 51 -7.03 10.70 2.39
CA TRP A 51 -7.64 9.75 1.48
C TRP A 51 -8.81 9.04 2.15
N ALA A 52 -9.99 9.07 1.52
CA ALA A 52 -11.13 8.26 1.92
C ALA A 52 -10.72 6.77 2.02
N GLY A 53 -11.18 6.07 3.05
CA GLY A 53 -10.85 4.65 3.25
C GLY A 53 -9.44 4.35 3.80
N ASN A 54 -8.63 5.38 4.11
CA ASN A 54 -7.38 5.22 4.85
C ASN A 54 -7.57 5.67 6.31
N ASP A 55 -6.91 5.00 7.26
CA ASP A 55 -6.99 5.38 8.67
C ASP A 55 -6.17 6.64 8.98
N GLU A 56 -6.74 7.59 9.72
CA GLU A 56 -6.09 8.88 10.00
C GLU A 56 -4.79 8.77 10.80
N TRP A 57 -4.64 7.75 11.66
CA TRP A 57 -3.42 7.57 12.44
C TRP A 57 -2.17 7.31 11.56
N ARG A 58 -2.37 6.83 10.32
CA ARG A 58 -1.29 6.61 9.34
C ARG A 58 -0.67 7.91 8.82
N ARG A 59 -1.27 9.07 9.09
CA ARG A 59 -0.71 10.39 8.73
C ARG A 59 0.73 10.55 9.19
N GLU A 60 1.06 10.05 10.39
CA GLU A 60 2.40 10.16 10.97
C GLU A 60 3.47 9.38 10.17
N LEU A 61 3.05 8.34 9.44
CA LEU A 61 3.94 7.50 8.62
C LEU A 61 4.10 8.03 7.20
N LEU A 62 3.29 9.00 6.77
CA LEU A 62 3.28 9.45 5.38
C LEU A 62 4.59 10.14 4.96
N ALA A 63 5.24 10.85 5.88
CA ALA A 63 6.51 11.54 5.61
C ALA A 63 7.73 10.60 5.67
N VAL A 64 7.55 9.36 6.14
CA VAL A 64 8.61 8.35 6.17
C VAL A 64 8.71 7.72 4.77
N PRO A 65 9.92 7.53 4.19
CA PRO A 65 10.06 6.91 2.88
C PRO A 65 9.45 5.50 2.81
N PHE A 66 8.75 5.20 1.71
CA PHE A 66 8.26 3.85 1.44
C PHE A 66 9.43 2.87 1.29
N PRO A 67 9.52 1.84 2.15
CA PRO A 67 10.62 0.90 2.10
C PRO A 67 10.44 -0.10 0.96
N HIS A 68 11.55 -0.48 0.32
CA HIS A 68 11.53 -1.62 -0.59
C HIS A 68 11.37 -2.92 0.21
N PRO A 69 10.58 -3.92 -0.24
CA PRO A 69 10.41 -5.17 0.50
C PRO A 69 11.71 -5.86 0.93
N ASP A 70 12.69 -5.91 0.03
CA ASP A 70 14.02 -6.48 0.33
C ASP A 70 14.75 -5.77 1.48
N SER A 71 14.44 -4.49 1.79
CA SER A 71 15.15 -3.75 2.83
C SER A 71 14.77 -4.15 4.25
N TYR A 72 13.63 -4.82 4.42
CA TYR A 72 13.15 -5.26 5.73
C TYR A 72 13.03 -6.78 5.86
N ALA A 73 13.40 -7.55 4.84
CA ALA A 73 13.29 -9.01 4.84
C ALA A 73 14.07 -9.69 5.99
N GLU A 74 15.33 -9.31 6.20
CA GLU A 74 16.14 -9.88 7.30
C GLU A 74 15.56 -9.54 8.67
N ARG A 75 15.05 -8.30 8.84
CA ARG A 75 14.43 -7.86 10.08
C ARG A 75 13.10 -8.57 10.35
N ASP A 76 12.39 -8.93 9.30
CA ASP A 76 11.17 -9.74 9.37
C ASP A 76 11.50 -11.13 9.92
N ASP A 77 12.51 -11.80 9.33
CA ASP A 77 13.00 -13.10 9.80
C ASP A 77 13.48 -13.04 11.26
N GLU A 78 14.20 -11.99 11.64
CA GLU A 78 14.65 -11.76 13.03
C GLU A 78 13.50 -11.54 14.01
N LEU A 79 12.44 -10.86 13.60
CA LEU A 79 11.26 -10.65 14.43
C LEU A 79 10.49 -11.96 14.62
N MET A 80 10.29 -12.73 13.56
CA MET A 80 9.61 -14.03 13.60
C MET A 80 10.41 -15.05 14.42
N ALA A 81 11.74 -15.06 14.30
CA ALA A 81 12.61 -15.92 15.11
C ALA A 81 12.55 -15.62 16.62
N ARG A 82 12.14 -14.40 17.00
CA ARG A 82 11.95 -13.96 18.39
C ARG A 82 10.53 -14.15 18.91
N GLU A 83 9.62 -14.72 18.11
CA GLU A 83 8.26 -14.99 18.56
C GLU A 83 8.28 -15.83 19.84
N PRO A 84 7.72 -15.34 20.97
CA PRO A 84 7.70 -16.07 22.22
C PRO A 84 7.02 -17.43 22.05
N GLN A 85 7.71 -18.49 22.44
CA GLN A 85 7.17 -19.86 22.47
C GLN A 85 6.73 -20.20 23.88
N ALA A 86 5.52 -20.73 24.07
CA ALA A 86 4.95 -20.98 25.39
C ALA A 86 5.85 -21.89 26.26
N GLU A 87 6.52 -22.86 25.64
CA GLU A 87 7.42 -23.82 26.28
C GLU A 87 8.69 -23.20 26.86
N ALA A 88 9.03 -21.97 26.45
CA ALA A 88 10.21 -21.25 26.92
C ALA A 88 9.98 -20.50 28.24
N PHE A 89 8.76 -20.52 28.79
CA PHE A 89 8.39 -19.76 29.98
C PHE A 89 7.97 -20.68 31.13
N GLU A 90 8.29 -20.24 32.36
CA GLU A 90 7.95 -20.96 33.59
C GLU A 90 6.43 -20.96 33.87
N ASP A 91 5.74 -19.87 33.49
CA ASP A 91 4.30 -19.74 33.67
C ASP A 91 3.62 -18.91 32.56
N ASP A 92 2.29 -19.07 32.48
CA ASP A 92 1.43 -18.40 31.50
C ASP A 92 1.43 -16.87 31.62
N ALA A 93 1.70 -16.31 32.80
CA ALA A 93 1.71 -14.86 33.00
C ALA A 93 2.97 -14.23 32.39
N ALA A 94 4.12 -14.88 32.55
CA ALA A 94 5.38 -14.51 31.93
C ALA A 94 5.28 -14.62 30.39
N TYR A 95 4.76 -15.74 29.89
CA TYR A 95 4.52 -15.93 28.44
C TYR A 95 3.64 -14.83 27.86
N ARG A 96 2.46 -14.58 28.46
CA ARG A 96 1.53 -13.54 27.97
C ARG A 96 2.11 -12.13 27.99
N THR A 97 3.04 -11.87 28.91
CA THR A 97 3.74 -10.57 28.97
C THR A 97 4.74 -10.44 27.83
N ALA A 98 5.55 -11.48 27.59
CA ALA A 98 6.50 -11.51 26.47
C ALA A 98 5.78 -11.45 25.12
N TRP A 99 4.71 -12.24 24.96
CA TRP A 99 3.89 -12.27 23.74
C TRP A 99 3.32 -10.89 23.42
N ARG A 100 2.72 -10.19 24.39
CA ARG A 100 2.21 -8.82 24.18
C ARG A 100 3.28 -7.81 23.80
N ALA A 101 4.48 -7.94 24.36
CA ALA A 101 5.59 -7.05 24.01
C ALA A 101 6.05 -7.28 22.57
N TRP A 102 6.13 -8.54 22.15
CA TRP A 102 6.46 -8.94 20.78
C TRP A 102 5.36 -8.50 19.79
N ASP A 103 4.09 -8.75 20.10
CA ASP A 103 2.92 -8.39 19.30
C ASP A 103 2.89 -6.88 19.01
N HIS A 104 3.08 -6.05 20.04
CA HIS A 104 3.19 -4.59 19.86
C HIS A 104 4.45 -4.14 19.09
N GLU A 105 5.54 -4.91 19.12
CA GLU A 105 6.70 -4.67 18.26
C GLU A 105 6.37 -5.01 16.80
N ALA A 106 5.72 -6.15 16.58
CA ALA A 106 5.32 -6.66 15.28
C ALA A 106 4.31 -5.74 14.59
N ASP A 107 3.26 -5.30 15.29
CA ASP A 107 2.26 -4.36 14.77
C ASP A 107 2.92 -3.08 14.24
N ARG A 108 3.80 -2.47 15.06
CA ARG A 108 4.52 -1.25 14.64
C ARG A 108 5.46 -1.50 13.46
N PHE A 109 5.99 -2.71 13.34
CA PHE A 109 6.84 -3.08 12.22
C PHE A 109 6.01 -3.30 10.95
N GLU A 110 4.85 -3.94 11.03
CA GLU A 110 3.89 -4.06 9.93
C GLU A 110 3.44 -2.70 9.39
N ASP A 111 3.23 -1.73 10.28
CA ASP A 111 2.90 -0.37 9.86
C ASP A 111 4.04 0.27 9.07
N GLN A 112 5.29 0.08 9.53
CA GLN A 112 6.49 0.60 8.86
C GLN A 112 6.68 0.04 7.45
N LYS A 113 6.28 -1.21 7.18
CA LYS A 113 6.35 -1.82 5.84
C LYS A 113 5.54 -1.06 4.77
N THR A 114 4.57 -0.24 5.19
CA THR A 114 3.73 0.57 4.30
C THR A 114 3.84 2.07 4.53
N ALA A 115 4.85 2.51 5.31
CA ALA A 115 5.12 3.91 5.53
C ALA A 115 5.33 4.65 4.20
N GLY A 116 4.98 5.92 4.10
CA GLY A 116 5.14 6.69 2.86
C GLY A 116 4.25 6.27 1.70
N ALA A 117 3.31 5.33 1.90
CA ALA A 117 2.33 4.92 0.92
C ALA A 117 0.89 5.07 1.44
N VAL A 118 -0.04 5.14 0.51
CA VAL A 118 -1.48 5.17 0.79
C VAL A 118 -2.17 4.05 0.04
N VAL A 119 -3.25 3.53 0.61
CA VAL A 119 -4.14 2.63 -0.12
C VAL A 119 -4.93 3.46 -1.12
N VAL A 120 -4.77 3.15 -2.40
CA VAL A 120 -5.53 3.81 -3.49
C VAL A 120 -6.73 2.99 -3.95
N GLN A 121 -6.72 1.68 -3.67
CA GLN A 121 -7.81 0.76 -4.01
C GLN A 121 -7.78 -0.46 -3.06
N GLU A 122 -8.96 -0.90 -2.60
CA GLU A 122 -9.15 -2.13 -1.83
C GLU A 122 -9.79 -3.21 -2.73
N HIS A 123 -9.46 -4.48 -2.49
CA HIS A 123 -9.81 -5.60 -3.36
C HIS A 123 -10.61 -6.72 -2.65
N GLY A 124 -11.06 -6.48 -1.43
CA GLY A 124 -11.59 -7.48 -0.51
C GLY A 124 -10.48 -8.35 0.11
N CYS A 125 -10.87 -9.14 1.11
CA CYS A 125 -10.01 -10.15 1.75
C CYS A 125 -8.70 -9.60 2.35
N GLY A 126 -8.65 -8.30 2.66
CA GLY A 126 -7.45 -7.64 3.17
C GLY A 126 -6.40 -7.34 2.10
N PHE A 127 -6.73 -7.48 0.82
CA PHE A 127 -5.86 -7.08 -0.28
C PHE A 127 -6.07 -5.62 -0.64
N SER A 128 -4.96 -4.92 -0.89
CA SER A 128 -5.02 -3.53 -1.31
C SER A 128 -3.93 -3.19 -2.31
N THR A 129 -4.14 -2.08 -3.03
CA THR A 129 -3.13 -1.47 -3.88
C THR A 129 -2.59 -0.23 -3.22
N LEU A 130 -1.28 -0.19 -3.07
CA LEU A 130 -0.54 0.91 -2.47
C LEU A 130 0.06 1.80 -3.55
N LEU A 131 -0.07 3.11 -3.37
CA LEU A 131 0.71 4.11 -4.09
C LEU A 131 1.79 4.66 -3.15
N ALA A 132 3.05 4.48 -3.52
CA ALA A 132 4.16 5.13 -2.81
C ALA A 132 4.15 6.64 -3.12
N LEU A 133 4.15 7.46 -2.08
CA LEU A 133 4.15 8.93 -2.17
C LEU A 133 5.48 9.53 -1.72
N THR A 134 6.17 8.90 -0.78
CA THR A 134 7.39 9.44 -0.17
C THR A 134 8.58 8.50 -0.36
N GLY A 135 9.76 9.05 -0.64
CA GLY A 135 11.00 8.29 -0.83
C GLY A 135 11.38 8.05 -2.29
N SER A 136 12.41 7.24 -2.51
CA SER A 136 12.95 6.93 -3.86
C SER A 136 11.99 6.15 -4.75
N LEU A 137 11.00 5.48 -4.15
CA LEU A 137 9.97 4.70 -4.84
C LEU A 137 8.70 5.53 -5.12
N ALA A 138 8.69 6.83 -4.81
CA ALA A 138 7.50 7.68 -5.00
C ALA A 138 6.98 7.62 -6.46
N GLY A 139 5.67 7.44 -6.60
CA GLY A 139 4.97 7.29 -7.88
C GLY A 139 4.84 5.86 -8.39
N THR A 140 5.45 4.89 -7.70
CA THR A 140 5.31 3.46 -8.03
C THR A 140 4.13 2.81 -7.31
N VAL A 141 3.60 1.73 -7.89
CA VAL A 141 2.41 1.03 -7.38
C VAL A 141 2.73 -0.41 -6.99
N TRP A 142 2.15 -0.83 -5.86
CA TRP A 142 2.44 -2.10 -5.20
C TRP A 142 1.15 -2.81 -4.79
N TRP A 143 1.22 -4.13 -4.72
CA TRP A 143 0.17 -4.97 -4.16
C TRP A 143 0.49 -5.31 -2.72
N ASP A 144 -0.41 -4.96 -1.80
CA ASP A 144 -0.36 -5.43 -0.43
C ASP A 144 -1.05 -6.78 -0.32
N GLY A 145 -0.26 -7.85 -0.31
CA GLY A 145 -0.69 -9.23 -0.17
C GLY A 145 -0.50 -9.78 1.25
N ARG A 146 -0.18 -8.93 2.23
CA ARG A 146 0.22 -9.40 3.56
C ARG A 146 -0.84 -10.22 4.26
N ALA A 147 -2.13 -9.96 4.01
CA ALA A 147 -3.23 -10.73 4.57
C ALA A 147 -3.20 -12.24 4.26
N THR A 148 -2.49 -12.70 3.23
CA THR A 148 -2.42 -14.14 2.87
C THR A 148 -1.04 -14.70 2.64
N CYS A 149 -0.06 -13.87 2.29
CA CYS A 149 1.29 -14.33 1.94
C CYS A 149 2.39 -13.53 2.62
N ASP A 150 2.04 -12.63 3.55
CA ASP A 150 2.95 -11.77 4.32
C ASP A 150 3.89 -10.92 3.43
N ARG A 151 3.47 -10.62 2.19
CA ARG A 151 4.30 -9.90 1.22
C ARG A 151 3.61 -8.70 0.62
N ILE A 152 4.41 -7.65 0.43
CA ILE A 152 4.13 -6.55 -0.49
C ILE A 152 4.93 -6.84 -1.75
N VAL A 153 4.27 -6.86 -2.91
CA VAL A 153 4.91 -7.19 -4.18
C VAL A 153 4.77 -6.04 -5.18
N PRO A 154 5.78 -5.79 -6.03
CA PRO A 154 5.67 -4.77 -7.05
C PRO A 154 4.60 -5.18 -8.07
N LEU A 155 3.73 -4.24 -8.45
CA LEU A 155 2.92 -4.43 -9.65
C LEU A 155 3.82 -4.17 -10.86
N SER A 156 3.95 -5.12 -11.76
CA SER A 156 4.92 -5.04 -12.85
C SER A 156 4.34 -5.50 -14.17
N LEU A 157 4.79 -4.87 -15.25
CA LEU A 157 4.57 -5.33 -16.62
C LEU A 157 5.48 -6.51 -16.98
N ASP A 158 6.59 -6.71 -16.26
CA ASP A 158 7.54 -7.79 -16.50
C ASP A 158 8.09 -8.37 -15.19
N HIS A 159 7.47 -9.47 -14.76
CA HIS A 159 7.91 -10.25 -13.61
C HIS A 159 9.09 -11.19 -13.91
N ALA A 160 9.41 -11.43 -15.18
CA ALA A 160 10.48 -12.33 -15.55
C ALA A 160 11.87 -11.68 -15.43
N THR A 161 11.97 -10.36 -15.59
CA THR A 161 13.25 -9.63 -15.61
C THR A 161 13.46 -8.71 -14.42
N GLY A 162 12.95 -9.08 -13.25
CA GLY A 162 13.19 -8.37 -11.98
C GLY A 162 12.03 -7.51 -11.47
N ALA A 163 10.83 -7.63 -12.07
CA ALA A 163 9.59 -7.11 -11.53
C ALA A 163 9.65 -5.62 -11.15
N ARG A 164 10.22 -4.77 -12.03
CA ARG A 164 10.24 -3.32 -11.81
C ARG A 164 8.82 -2.84 -11.55
N PRO A 165 8.56 -2.10 -10.46
CA PRO A 165 7.22 -1.61 -10.18
C PRO A 165 6.81 -0.58 -11.23
N VAL A 166 5.56 -0.66 -11.68
CA VAL A 166 4.96 0.29 -12.62
C VAL A 166 4.76 1.65 -11.95
N GLN A 167 4.77 2.69 -12.78
CA GLN A 167 4.33 4.02 -12.35
C GLN A 167 2.80 4.08 -12.27
N PHE A 168 2.29 5.05 -11.52
CA PHE A 168 0.85 5.25 -11.32
C PHE A 168 0.04 5.32 -12.63
N ARG A 169 0.56 6.00 -13.68
CA ARG A 169 -0.12 6.07 -14.98
C ARG A 169 -0.20 4.71 -15.67
N GLU A 170 0.89 3.96 -15.70
CA GLU A 170 0.90 2.61 -16.29
C GLU A 170 -0.09 1.71 -15.53
N TRP A 171 -0.14 1.82 -14.21
CA TRP A 171 -1.14 1.11 -13.41
C TRP A 171 -2.59 1.49 -13.75
N LEU A 172 -2.90 2.77 -13.98
CA LEU A 172 -4.25 3.21 -14.38
C LEU A 172 -4.71 2.56 -15.69
N GLU A 173 -3.79 2.25 -16.60
CA GLU A 173 -4.09 1.65 -17.91
C GLU A 173 -4.37 0.15 -17.82
N HIS A 174 -3.77 -0.54 -16.84
CA HIS A 174 -3.79 -2.01 -16.74
C HIS A 174 -4.61 -2.55 -15.57
N GLY A 175 -4.67 -1.83 -14.45
CA GLY A 175 -5.26 -2.28 -13.18
C GLY A 175 -4.38 -3.27 -12.42
N SER A 176 -4.66 -3.46 -11.13
CA SER A 176 -3.78 -4.24 -10.24
C SER A 176 -3.69 -5.71 -10.60
N TRP A 177 -4.83 -6.36 -10.88
CA TRP A 177 -4.87 -7.80 -11.13
C TRP A 177 -4.06 -8.23 -12.36
N ALA A 178 -3.98 -7.39 -13.39
CA ALA A 178 -3.22 -7.69 -14.60
C ALA A 178 -1.70 -7.57 -14.41
N LEU A 179 -1.26 -6.86 -13.36
CA LEU A 179 0.14 -6.54 -13.08
C LEU A 179 0.71 -7.37 -11.93
N LEU A 180 -0.06 -8.33 -11.42
CA LEU A 180 0.39 -9.26 -10.38
C LEU A 180 1.37 -10.31 -10.94
N PRO A 181 2.22 -10.89 -10.08
CA PRO A 181 3.09 -11.99 -10.48
C PRO A 181 2.31 -13.18 -11.08
N PRO A 182 2.89 -13.95 -12.01
CA PRO A 182 2.26 -15.16 -12.51
C PRO A 182 1.82 -16.10 -11.38
N GLY A 183 0.57 -16.56 -11.43
CA GLY A 183 -0.02 -17.42 -10.40
C GLY A 183 -0.69 -16.67 -9.25
N TRP A 184 -0.62 -15.33 -9.23
CA TRP A 184 -1.37 -14.47 -8.31
C TRP A 184 -2.65 -13.95 -8.97
N GLY A 185 -3.75 -13.87 -8.21
CA GLY A 185 -5.06 -13.41 -8.68
C GLY A 185 -6.06 -14.52 -9.04
N PRO A 186 -7.34 -14.17 -9.29
CA PRO A 186 -8.34 -15.13 -9.72
C PRO A 186 -7.91 -15.78 -11.04
N ARG A 187 -8.03 -17.11 -11.14
CA ARG A 187 -7.87 -17.80 -12.43
C ARG A 187 -8.98 -17.29 -13.36
N LEU A 188 -8.67 -16.31 -14.19
CA LEU A 188 -9.55 -15.95 -15.30
C LEU A 188 -9.68 -17.22 -16.14
N ALA A 189 -10.88 -17.81 -16.17
CA ALA A 189 -11.17 -18.88 -17.09
C ALA A 189 -10.83 -18.37 -18.51
N PRO A 190 -10.15 -19.17 -19.36
CA PRO A 190 -9.90 -18.75 -20.72
C PRO A 190 -11.25 -18.38 -21.35
N GLY A 191 -11.37 -17.14 -21.81
CA GLY A 191 -12.55 -16.68 -22.52
C GLY A 191 -12.85 -17.62 -23.70
N PRO A 192 -14.12 -17.80 -24.08
CA PRO A 192 -14.46 -18.73 -25.15
C PRO A 192 -13.71 -18.33 -26.43
N VAL A 193 -12.94 -19.28 -26.97
CA VAL A 193 -12.31 -19.12 -28.28
C VAL A 193 -13.43 -19.00 -29.30
N VAL A 194 -13.67 -17.79 -29.79
CA VAL A 194 -14.57 -17.55 -30.92
C VAL A 194 -13.81 -17.98 -32.17
N HIS A 195 -14.04 -19.22 -32.60
CA HIS A 195 -13.65 -19.64 -33.94
C HIS A 195 -14.49 -18.85 -34.96
N ARG A 196 -13.84 -18.01 -35.75
CA ARG A 196 -14.39 -17.49 -37.02
C ARG A 196 -14.06 -18.44 -38.15
#